data_AF-A0A9D8Z503-F1
#
_entry.id   AF-A0A9D8Z503-F1
#
_cell.length_a   1.000
_cell.length_b   1.000
_cell.length_c   1.000
_cell.angle_alpha   90.00
_cell.angle_beta   90.00
_cell.angle_gamma   90.00
#
_symmetry.space_group_name_H-M   'P 1'
#
loop_
_entity.id
_entity.type
_entity.pdbx_description
1 polymer ?
#
loop_
_entity_poly.entity_id
_entity_poly.type
_entity_poly.pdbx_seq_one_letter_code
_entity_poly.pdbx_strand_id
1 'polypeptide(L)'
;MLDPLIDWIKAMWRGFIALFRLRLPKPEEGGPEKMRGVRATGRIFWRGGLLIFIILFLIWNITFFWNVLWTRGDTLTYPQEVLRANAMIATEETATVDGSPSDARTCDRSQIVDMQVYLLDLMVNRNAWVPSMPQYKVGILGLIEWEATPYFDNKAAFQTGVLIALRRTAVELVDVLGRERGTSGADSDLETARGRLQTDEQTWWFNPFDDQRPFGPVQPSSRLYANAIPLYERYNDRLEACDALFDARADNLIQFLDRVARDIGSSVDQLSRRSTGRQYDAELDTFVRGEGNDRGWFDFRADNLFMEASGQMFAYHGLLQAAREDFADVVASRNLGGVWDRMEQHIAEAAALDPLVISNGREDGVLMPDHLSIMSENILRARTNMSEIRGILER
;
A
#
# COMPACT_ATOMS: atom_id res chain seq x y z
N MET A 1 26.39 -1.88 -11.00
CA MET A 1 25.31 -1.62 -10.01
C MET A 1 25.24 -2.66 -8.89
N LEU A 2 25.80 -3.88 -9.06
CA LEU A 2 25.88 -4.91 -8.00
C LEU A 2 27.17 -4.85 -7.15
N ASP A 3 28.23 -4.18 -7.61
CA ASP A 3 29.52 -4.15 -6.89
C ASP A 3 29.46 -3.53 -5.48
N PRO A 4 28.71 -2.45 -5.21
CA PRO A 4 28.58 -1.91 -3.86
C PRO A 4 27.86 -2.88 -2.91
N LEU A 5 26.85 -3.60 -3.41
CA LEU A 5 26.13 -4.64 -2.66
C LEU A 5 27.05 -5.83 -2.38
N ILE A 6 27.82 -6.27 -3.37
CA ILE A 6 28.78 -7.37 -3.24
C ILE A 6 29.90 -6.99 -2.26
N ASP A 7 30.41 -5.77 -2.32
CA ASP A 7 31.46 -5.31 -1.40
C ASP A 7 30.94 -5.06 0.02
N TRP A 8 29.67 -4.64 0.15
CA TRP A 8 28.96 -4.61 1.42
C TRP A 8 28.75 -6.00 2.01
N ILE A 9 28.33 -6.98 1.20
CA ILE A 9 28.25 -8.40 1.58
C ILE A 9 29.63 -8.92 2.01
N LYS A 10 30.70 -8.60 1.29
CA LYS A 10 32.08 -8.97 1.66
C LYS A 10 32.55 -8.28 2.95
N ALA A 11 32.14 -7.04 3.19
CA ALA A 11 32.50 -6.29 4.41
C ALA A 11 31.75 -6.84 5.63
N MET A 12 30.45 -7.10 5.50
CA MET A 12 29.66 -7.82 6.50
C MET A 12 30.25 -9.21 6.76
N TRP A 13 30.61 -9.95 5.71
CA TRP A 13 31.24 -11.26 5.81
C TRP A 13 32.58 -11.21 6.55
N ARG A 14 33.40 -10.17 6.31
CA ARG A 14 34.66 -9.95 7.04
C ARG A 14 34.45 -9.59 8.51
N GLY A 15 33.49 -8.72 8.82
CA GLY A 15 33.11 -8.36 10.20
C GLY A 15 32.53 -9.55 10.96
N PHE A 16 31.69 -10.34 10.29
CA PHE A 16 31.16 -11.60 10.79
C PHE A 16 32.30 -12.59 11.08
N ILE A 17 33.23 -12.83 10.15
CA ILE A 17 34.42 -13.67 10.38
C ILE A 17 35.29 -13.16 11.55
N ALA A 18 35.38 -11.85 11.77
CA ALA A 18 36.11 -11.30 12.90
C ALA A 18 35.45 -11.66 14.24
N LEU A 19 34.11 -11.69 14.30
CA LEU A 19 33.35 -12.21 15.44
C LEU A 19 33.64 -13.71 15.69
N PHE A 20 33.94 -14.48 14.64
CA PHE A 20 34.32 -15.91 14.71
C PHE A 20 35.73 -16.13 15.26
N ARG A 21 36.56 -15.09 15.40
CA ARG A 21 37.88 -15.16 16.05
C ARG A 21 37.81 -15.09 17.58
N LEU A 22 36.62 -14.99 18.19
CA LEU A 22 36.42 -15.35 19.60
C LEU A 22 36.70 -16.86 19.77
N ARG A 23 38.00 -17.17 19.83
CA ARG A 23 38.51 -18.50 20.15
C ARG A 23 38.04 -18.82 21.56
N LEU A 24 37.25 -19.87 21.70
CA LEU A 24 37.28 -20.65 22.95
C LEU A 24 38.76 -20.96 23.23
N PRO A 25 39.25 -20.72 24.47
CA PRO A 25 40.67 -20.80 24.79
C PRO A 25 41.24 -22.13 24.29
N LYS A 26 42.44 -22.05 23.67
CA LYS A 26 43.17 -23.24 23.25
C LYS A 26 43.36 -24.15 24.47
N PRO A 27 43.36 -25.48 24.28
CA PRO A 27 43.61 -26.39 25.39
C PRO A 27 44.97 -26.06 25.99
N GLU A 28 45.02 -25.61 27.24
CA GLU A 28 46.27 -25.64 27.99
C GLU A 28 46.71 -27.10 28.11
N GLU A 29 47.96 -27.35 27.75
CA GLU A 29 48.59 -28.66 27.83
C GLU A 29 48.76 -29.03 29.31
N GLY A 30 47.74 -29.69 29.88
CA GLY A 30 47.81 -30.16 31.28
C GLY A 30 46.49 -30.54 31.96
N GLY A 31 45.32 -30.29 31.35
CA GLY A 31 44.03 -30.63 31.96
C GLY A 31 43.65 -32.12 31.90
N PRO A 32 42.83 -32.63 32.85
CA PRO A 32 42.49 -34.05 32.96
C PRO A 32 41.86 -34.60 31.66
N GLU A 33 42.28 -35.80 31.27
CA GLU A 33 41.99 -36.45 29.97
C GLU A 33 40.48 -36.51 29.64
N LYS A 34 39.64 -36.70 30.67
CA LYS A 34 38.17 -36.68 30.57
C LYS A 34 37.60 -35.33 30.09
N MET A 35 38.26 -34.21 30.33
CA MET A 35 37.81 -32.89 29.86
C MET A 35 38.19 -32.58 28.42
N ARG A 36 39.19 -33.26 27.84
CA ARG A 36 39.58 -33.07 26.42
C ARG A 36 38.51 -33.61 25.46
N GLY A 37 37.95 -34.78 25.75
CA GLY A 37 36.86 -35.39 24.97
C GLY A 37 35.59 -34.53 24.98
N VAL A 38 35.11 -34.12 26.17
CA VAL A 38 33.92 -33.28 26.33
C VAL A 38 34.06 -31.93 25.61
N ARG A 39 35.25 -31.31 25.63
CA ARG A 39 35.51 -30.02 24.95
C ARG A 39 35.69 -30.17 23.43
N ALA A 40 36.15 -31.31 22.93
CA ALA A 40 36.21 -31.61 21.49
C ALA A 40 34.81 -31.85 20.91
N THR A 41 33.98 -32.65 21.59
CA THR A 41 32.58 -32.86 21.22
C THR A 41 31.79 -31.55 21.31
N GLY A 42 32.00 -30.74 22.36
CA GLY A 42 31.42 -29.40 22.48
C GLY A 42 31.81 -28.45 21.34
N ARG A 43 33.03 -28.55 20.79
CA ARG A 43 33.45 -27.76 19.62
C ARG A 43 32.76 -28.23 18.33
N ILE A 44 32.48 -29.53 18.19
CA ILE A 44 31.71 -30.07 17.05
C ILE A 44 30.26 -29.64 17.14
N PHE A 45 29.62 -29.75 18.31
CA PHE A 45 28.27 -29.25 18.54
C PHE A 45 28.15 -27.74 18.34
N TRP A 46 29.14 -26.96 18.80
CA TRP A 46 29.16 -25.51 18.58
C TRP A 46 29.32 -25.17 17.09
N ARG A 47 30.21 -25.86 16.36
CA ARG A 47 30.36 -25.68 14.91
C ARG A 47 29.14 -26.13 14.11
N GLY A 48 28.50 -27.23 14.50
CA GLY A 48 27.27 -27.73 13.90
C GLY A 48 26.09 -26.80 14.13
N GLY A 49 25.90 -26.34 15.38
CA GLY A 49 24.88 -25.34 15.73
C GLY A 49 25.10 -24.00 15.03
N LEU A 50 26.35 -23.56 14.91
CA LEU A 50 26.71 -22.35 14.17
C LEU A 50 26.42 -22.47 12.67
N LEU A 51 26.71 -23.63 12.06
CA LEU A 51 26.35 -23.89 10.66
C LEU A 51 24.83 -23.82 10.45
N ILE A 52 24.06 -24.47 11.34
CA ILE A 52 22.59 -24.42 11.30
C ILE A 52 22.09 -22.98 11.44
N PHE A 53 22.64 -22.21 12.38
CA PHE A 53 22.30 -20.80 12.55
C PHE A 53 22.58 -19.98 11.29
N ILE A 54 23.74 -20.17 10.64
CA ILE A 54 24.08 -19.49 9.38
C ILE A 54 23.09 -19.86 8.28
N ILE A 55 22.75 -21.14 8.14
CA ILE A 55 21.79 -21.60 7.14
C ILE A 55 20.43 -20.96 7.38
N LEU A 56 19.93 -20.96 8.62
CA LEU A 56 18.67 -20.32 8.99
C LEU A 56 18.70 -18.81 8.74
N PHE A 57 19.79 -18.14 9.07
CA PHE A 57 19.99 -16.71 8.82
C PHE A 57 20.00 -16.39 7.32
N LEU A 58 20.68 -17.20 6.50
CA LEU A 58 20.67 -17.03 5.05
C LEU A 58 19.28 -17.26 4.46
N ILE A 59 18.58 -18.32 4.88
CA ILE A 59 17.19 -18.57 4.47
C ILE A 59 16.30 -17.38 4.84
N TRP A 60 16.41 -16.86 6.06
CA TRP A 60 15.64 -15.72 6.55
C TRP A 60 15.86 -14.42 5.75
N ASN A 61 17.10 -14.17 5.30
CA ASN A 61 17.41 -13.02 4.45
C ASN A 61 16.98 -13.23 2.98
N ILE A 62 17.19 -14.44 2.43
CA ILE A 62 16.78 -14.77 1.05
C ILE A 62 15.25 -14.63 0.90
N THR A 63 14.48 -15.10 1.88
CA THR A 63 13.02 -14.93 1.87
C THR A 63 12.61 -13.46 1.95
N PHE A 64 13.34 -12.62 2.70
CA PHE A 64 13.10 -11.18 2.71
C PHE A 64 13.34 -10.55 1.34
N PHE A 65 14.51 -10.76 0.73
CA PHE A 65 14.80 -10.22 -0.61
C PHE A 65 13.78 -10.65 -1.65
N TRP A 66 13.38 -11.94 -1.64
CA TRP A 66 12.36 -12.48 -2.53
C TRP A 66 10.99 -11.81 -2.38
N ASN A 67 10.66 -11.34 -1.18
CA ASN A 67 9.39 -10.71 -0.89
C ASN A 67 9.40 -9.20 -1.13
N VAL A 68 10.53 -8.52 -0.95
CA VAL A 68 10.61 -7.06 -1.05
C VAL A 68 10.90 -6.57 -2.48
N LEU A 69 11.71 -7.30 -3.25
CA LEU A 69 12.18 -6.79 -4.54
C LEU A 69 11.11 -6.66 -5.62
N TRP A 70 10.02 -7.44 -5.53
CA TRP A 70 9.03 -7.52 -6.60
C TRP A 70 7.62 -7.56 -6.02
N THR A 71 6.74 -6.68 -6.51
CA THR A 71 5.30 -6.82 -6.35
C THR A 71 4.80 -7.74 -7.46
N ARG A 72 3.99 -8.74 -7.09
CA ARG A 72 3.44 -9.71 -8.05
C ARG A 72 2.02 -9.30 -8.40
N GLY A 73 1.71 -9.19 -9.69
CA GLY A 73 0.34 -8.92 -10.18
C GLY A 73 -0.09 -7.46 -10.08
N ASP A 74 0.85 -6.53 -10.20
CA ASP A 74 0.67 -5.07 -10.19
C ASP A 74 0.40 -4.48 -11.58
N THR A 75 -0.10 -5.28 -12.52
CA THR A 75 -0.43 -4.83 -13.87
C THR A 75 -1.69 -3.95 -13.85
N LEU A 76 -1.65 -2.79 -14.51
CA LEU A 76 -2.80 -1.86 -14.61
C LEU A 76 -4.03 -2.43 -15.35
N THR A 77 -3.95 -3.62 -15.93
CA THR A 77 -5.08 -4.32 -16.55
C THR A 77 -6.01 -4.99 -15.55
N TYR A 78 -5.59 -5.12 -14.28
CA TYR A 78 -6.33 -5.85 -13.25
C TYR A 78 -7.79 -5.41 -13.06
N PRO A 79 -8.19 -4.11 -13.21
CA PRO A 79 -9.57 -3.74 -12.98
C PRO A 79 -10.51 -4.40 -13.99
N GLN A 80 -10.05 -4.55 -15.23
CA GLN A 80 -10.81 -5.22 -16.28
C GLN A 80 -10.97 -6.72 -16.02
N GLU A 81 -10.02 -7.35 -15.35
CA GLU A 81 -10.12 -8.76 -14.95
C GLU A 81 -11.19 -8.95 -13.88
N VAL A 82 -11.23 -8.07 -12.87
CA VAL A 82 -12.23 -8.10 -11.80
C VAL A 82 -13.63 -7.81 -12.36
N LEU A 83 -13.79 -6.70 -13.07
CA LEU A 83 -15.09 -6.28 -13.60
C LEU A 83 -15.67 -7.27 -14.60
N ARG A 84 -14.85 -7.87 -15.47
CA ARG A 84 -15.32 -8.91 -16.42
C ARG A 84 -15.70 -10.21 -15.72
N ALA A 85 -14.94 -10.63 -14.72
CA ALA A 85 -15.30 -11.82 -13.95
C ALA A 85 -16.68 -11.64 -13.31
N ASN A 86 -16.95 -10.47 -12.74
CA ASN A 86 -18.23 -10.12 -12.16
C ASN A 86 -19.36 -10.05 -13.20
N ALA A 87 -19.11 -9.47 -14.36
CA ALA A 87 -20.08 -9.45 -15.45
C ALA A 87 -20.48 -10.87 -15.92
N MET A 88 -19.55 -11.83 -15.94
CA MET A 88 -19.88 -13.23 -16.27
C MET A 88 -20.76 -13.88 -15.20
N ILE A 89 -20.47 -13.66 -13.92
CA ILE A 89 -21.28 -14.16 -12.80
C ILE A 89 -22.72 -13.62 -12.91
N ALA A 90 -22.88 -12.31 -13.12
CA ALA A 90 -24.19 -11.68 -13.27
C ALA A 90 -25.02 -12.28 -14.43
N THR A 91 -24.38 -12.61 -15.56
CA THR A 91 -25.08 -13.22 -16.71
C THR A 91 -25.53 -14.66 -16.50
N GLU A 92 -24.93 -15.40 -15.56
CA GLU A 92 -25.39 -16.74 -15.19
C GLU A 92 -26.61 -16.70 -14.27
N GLU A 93 -26.77 -15.64 -13.47
CA GLU A 93 -27.82 -15.52 -12.45
C GLU A 93 -29.06 -14.70 -12.87
N THR A 94 -28.97 -13.81 -13.87
CA THR A 94 -30.06 -12.90 -14.29
C THR A 94 -31.25 -13.55 -15.02
N ALA A 95 -31.44 -14.86 -14.91
CA ALA A 95 -32.64 -15.54 -15.40
C ALA A 95 -33.86 -15.42 -14.46
N THR A 96 -34.19 -14.21 -13.96
CA THR A 96 -35.54 -13.72 -13.59
C THR A 96 -35.45 -12.50 -12.66
N VAL A 97 -36.10 -11.38 -13.01
CA VAL A 97 -37.12 -10.66 -12.21
C VAL A 97 -37.39 -9.29 -12.86
N ASP A 98 -38.69 -8.98 -12.96
CA ASP A 98 -39.31 -7.81 -13.58
C ASP A 98 -39.73 -6.80 -12.48
N GLY A 99 -39.57 -5.48 -12.70
CA GLY A 99 -40.45 -4.49 -12.06
C GLY A 99 -39.89 -3.21 -11.38
N SER A 100 -40.19 -2.08 -12.03
CA SER A 100 -40.51 -0.72 -11.52
C SER A 100 -39.39 0.26 -11.03
N PRO A 101 -39.35 1.50 -11.55
CA PRO A 101 -38.37 2.52 -11.17
C PRO A 101 -38.90 3.50 -10.11
N SER A 102 -38.47 3.36 -8.86
CA SER A 102 -38.42 4.47 -7.88
C SER A 102 -37.65 4.02 -6.64
N ASP A 103 -36.60 4.79 -6.28
CA ASP A 103 -35.60 4.52 -5.23
C ASP A 103 -34.76 3.26 -5.47
N ALA A 104 -33.71 3.41 -6.29
CA ALA A 104 -32.82 2.35 -6.76
C ALA A 104 -32.08 1.67 -5.60
N ARG A 105 -32.69 0.61 -5.05
CA ARG A 105 -31.99 -0.45 -4.34
C ARG A 105 -31.38 -1.35 -5.42
N THR A 106 -30.06 -1.36 -5.53
CA THR A 106 -29.35 -2.30 -6.41
C THR A 106 -29.20 -3.62 -5.67
N CYS A 107 -30.05 -4.61 -5.98
CA CYS A 107 -29.85 -5.99 -5.52
C CYS A 107 -28.81 -6.71 -6.39
N ASP A 108 -27.65 -6.11 -6.53
CA ASP A 108 -26.54 -6.63 -7.34
C ASP A 108 -25.24 -6.39 -6.57
N ARG A 109 -24.22 -7.19 -6.87
CA ARG A 109 -22.92 -7.11 -6.21
C ARG A 109 -22.28 -5.75 -6.46
N SER A 110 -21.77 -5.10 -5.40
CA SER A 110 -21.01 -3.86 -5.52
C SER A 110 -19.62 -4.16 -6.08
N GLN A 111 -19.33 -3.56 -7.23
CA GLN A 111 -18.04 -3.64 -7.88
C GLN A 111 -16.96 -2.97 -7.04
N ILE A 112 -17.26 -1.88 -6.31
CA ILE A 112 -16.30 -1.24 -5.40
C ILE A 112 -15.85 -2.23 -4.32
N VAL A 113 -16.77 -3.00 -3.76
CA VAL A 113 -16.48 -3.98 -2.70
C VAL A 113 -15.66 -5.15 -3.25
N ASP A 114 -15.99 -5.67 -4.44
CA ASP A 114 -15.19 -6.73 -5.06
C ASP A 114 -13.78 -6.23 -5.42
N MET A 115 -13.65 -4.97 -5.85
CA MET A 115 -12.35 -4.33 -6.10
C MET A 115 -11.53 -4.18 -4.80
N GLN A 116 -12.19 -3.82 -3.69
CA GLN A 116 -11.59 -3.75 -2.36
C GLN A 116 -11.05 -5.13 -1.93
N VAL A 117 -11.83 -6.19 -2.14
CA VAL A 117 -11.43 -7.58 -1.89
C VAL A 117 -10.20 -7.95 -2.72
N TYR A 118 -10.24 -7.68 -4.03
CA TYR A 118 -9.14 -7.98 -4.94
C TYR A 118 -7.83 -7.30 -4.51
N LEU A 119 -7.89 -6.01 -4.20
CA LEU A 119 -6.71 -5.24 -3.80
C LEU A 119 -6.15 -5.72 -2.45
N LEU A 120 -7.01 -6.06 -1.48
CA LEU A 120 -6.55 -6.67 -0.22
C LEU A 120 -5.86 -8.01 -0.47
N ASP A 121 -6.51 -8.91 -1.23
CA ASP A 121 -5.94 -10.22 -1.57
C ASP A 121 -4.59 -10.08 -2.28
N LEU A 122 -4.49 -9.15 -3.23
CA LEU A 122 -3.25 -8.84 -3.92
C LEU A 122 -2.15 -8.39 -2.95
N MET A 123 -2.47 -7.52 -1.98
CA MET A 123 -1.50 -6.93 -1.07
C MET A 123 -1.03 -7.88 0.04
N VAL A 124 -1.92 -8.72 0.58
CA VAL A 124 -1.61 -9.51 1.80
C VAL A 124 -1.58 -11.03 1.62
N ASN A 125 -2.28 -11.57 0.61
CA ASN A 125 -2.30 -13.02 0.36
C ASN A 125 -1.35 -13.41 -0.78
N ARG A 126 -1.40 -12.68 -1.91
CA ARG A 126 -0.52 -12.92 -3.06
C ARG A 126 0.87 -12.32 -2.88
N ASN A 127 0.94 -11.23 -2.15
CA ASN A 127 2.18 -10.58 -1.75
C ASN A 127 2.33 -10.63 -0.24
N ALA A 128 3.56 -10.80 0.22
CA ALA A 128 3.83 -10.66 1.63
C ALA A 128 3.78 -9.17 2.01
N TRP A 129 3.09 -8.87 3.11
CA TRP A 129 2.98 -7.52 3.65
C TRP A 129 4.32 -7.08 4.25
N VAL A 130 5.09 -6.29 3.51
CA VAL A 130 6.46 -5.88 3.88
C VAL A 130 6.48 -5.01 5.14
N PRO A 131 5.57 -4.03 5.34
CA PRO A 131 5.66 -3.12 6.49
C PRO A 131 5.68 -3.80 7.87
N SER A 132 5.05 -4.97 8.02
CA SER A 132 5.05 -5.70 9.30
C SER A 132 6.16 -6.74 9.45
N MET A 133 6.96 -6.99 8.41
CA MET A 133 8.03 -7.99 8.48
C MET A 133 9.07 -7.62 9.52
N PRO A 134 9.48 -8.56 10.40
CA PRO A 134 10.57 -8.32 11.34
C PRO A 134 11.86 -7.85 10.66
N GLN A 135 12.20 -8.41 9.50
CA GLN A 135 13.36 -8.00 8.69
C GLN A 135 13.31 -6.53 8.28
N TYR A 136 12.12 -6.05 7.92
CA TYR A 136 11.92 -4.68 7.50
C TYR A 136 12.09 -3.74 8.70
N LYS A 137 11.44 -4.06 9.82
CA LYS A 137 11.52 -3.26 11.05
C LYS A 137 12.92 -3.19 11.65
N VAL A 138 13.66 -4.29 11.61
CA VAL A 138 15.03 -4.32 12.16
C VAL A 138 15.98 -3.47 11.31
N GLY A 139 15.65 -3.17 10.05
CA GLY A 139 16.52 -2.36 9.21
C GLY A 139 17.91 -2.97 9.04
N ILE A 140 18.91 -2.11 8.85
CA ILE A 140 20.32 -2.48 8.84
C ILE A 140 20.79 -2.72 10.28
N LEU A 141 20.70 -3.97 10.74
CA LEU A 141 21.19 -4.44 12.04
C LEU A 141 20.63 -3.67 13.27
N GLY A 142 19.44 -3.08 13.15
CA GLY A 142 18.83 -2.25 14.19
C GLY A 142 19.41 -0.84 14.30
N LEU A 143 20.26 -0.43 13.35
CA LEU A 143 20.95 0.87 13.40
C LEU A 143 20.31 1.92 12.47
N ILE A 144 19.76 1.48 11.33
CA ILE A 144 19.18 2.35 10.30
C ILE A 144 17.95 1.65 9.74
N GLU A 145 16.80 2.31 9.76
CA GLU A 145 15.55 1.83 9.15
C GLU A 145 15.68 1.77 7.62
N TRP A 146 15.04 0.81 6.95
CA TRP A 146 15.12 0.70 5.49
C TRP A 146 14.51 1.92 4.78
N GLU A 147 13.48 2.56 5.36
CA GLU A 147 12.86 3.82 4.88
C GLU A 147 13.85 4.99 4.81
N ALA A 148 14.97 4.92 5.54
CA ALA A 148 16.03 5.92 5.50
C ALA A 148 17.12 5.59 4.46
N THR A 149 16.95 4.52 3.69
CA THR A 149 17.95 3.99 2.73
C THR A 149 17.34 3.87 1.34
N PRO A 150 18.13 3.86 0.25
CA PRO A 150 17.62 3.67 -1.11
C PRO A 150 17.25 2.20 -1.42
N TYR A 151 17.06 1.38 -0.39
CA TYR A 151 16.94 -0.06 -0.54
C TYR A 151 15.76 -0.58 0.26
N PHE A 152 14.95 -1.42 -0.39
CA PHE A 152 13.98 -2.30 0.25
C PHE A 152 12.76 -1.61 0.89
N ASP A 153 12.50 -0.35 0.57
CA ASP A 153 11.38 0.46 1.06
C ASP A 153 10.31 0.72 -0.01
N ASN A 154 10.65 0.79 -1.31
CA ASN A 154 9.69 1.11 -2.38
C ASN A 154 8.43 0.24 -2.38
N LYS A 155 8.57 -1.08 -2.21
CA LYS A 155 7.41 -1.99 -2.13
C LYS A 155 6.57 -1.73 -0.87
N ALA A 156 7.20 -1.43 0.25
CA ALA A 156 6.49 -1.13 1.49
C ALA A 156 5.71 0.19 1.36
N ALA A 157 6.34 1.24 0.82
CA ALA A 157 5.68 2.51 0.52
C ALA A 157 4.50 2.34 -0.45
N PHE A 158 4.68 1.58 -1.54
CA PHE A 158 3.60 1.24 -2.47
C PHE A 158 2.43 0.52 -1.76
N GLN A 159 2.72 -0.49 -0.94
CA GLN A 159 1.70 -1.20 -0.16
C GLN A 159 0.94 -0.27 0.79
N THR A 160 1.64 0.65 1.46
CA THR A 160 1.03 1.67 2.32
C THR A 160 0.13 2.61 1.51
N GLY A 161 0.56 3.04 0.33
CA GLY A 161 -0.23 3.85 -0.60
C GLY A 161 -1.55 3.18 -1.00
N VAL A 162 -1.50 1.90 -1.36
CA VAL A 162 -2.71 1.11 -1.65
C VAL A 162 -3.61 1.06 -0.40
N LEU A 163 -3.04 0.80 0.77
CA LEU A 163 -3.80 0.74 2.02
C LEU A 163 -4.46 2.06 2.40
N ILE A 164 -3.85 3.22 2.12
CA ILE A 164 -4.47 4.54 2.33
C ILE A 164 -5.77 4.65 1.53
N ALA A 165 -5.73 4.33 0.23
CA ALA A 165 -6.93 4.33 -0.61
C ALA A 165 -7.99 3.34 -0.11
N LEU A 166 -7.59 2.12 0.25
CA LEU A 166 -8.48 1.10 0.80
C LEU A 166 -9.12 1.52 2.13
N ARG A 167 -8.36 2.16 3.03
CA ARG A 167 -8.87 2.71 4.30
C ARG A 167 -9.90 3.81 4.03
N ARG A 168 -9.63 4.69 3.06
CA ARG A 168 -10.55 5.78 2.70
C ARG A 168 -11.86 5.23 2.13
N THR A 169 -11.79 4.30 1.19
CA THR A 169 -12.96 3.62 0.63
C THR A 169 -13.75 2.88 1.70
N ALA A 170 -13.09 2.20 2.64
CA ALA A 170 -13.77 1.51 3.73
C ALA A 170 -14.54 2.47 4.66
N VAL A 171 -14.04 3.69 4.85
CA VAL A 171 -14.78 4.74 5.57
C VAL A 171 -16.03 5.15 4.79
N GLU A 172 -15.92 5.39 3.48
CA GLU A 172 -17.10 5.77 2.66
C GLU A 172 -18.13 4.65 2.55
N LEU A 173 -17.69 3.39 2.45
CA LEU A 173 -18.56 2.22 2.45
C LEU A 173 -19.40 2.15 3.73
N VAL A 174 -18.81 2.47 4.89
CA VAL A 174 -19.54 2.46 6.17
C VAL A 174 -20.40 3.70 6.36
N ASP A 175 -19.88 4.88 6.01
CA ASP A 175 -20.50 6.15 6.37
C ASP A 175 -21.60 6.58 5.40
N VAL A 176 -21.51 6.19 4.13
CA VAL A 176 -22.35 6.72 3.04
C VAL A 176 -22.97 5.60 2.22
N LEU A 177 -22.17 4.67 1.68
CA LEU A 177 -22.63 3.76 0.63
C LEU A 177 -23.41 2.55 1.17
N GLY A 178 -23.00 1.98 2.30
CA GLY A 178 -23.59 0.78 2.89
C GLY A 178 -24.67 1.04 3.95
N ARG A 179 -25.34 2.21 3.91
CA ARG A 179 -26.32 2.61 4.93
C ARG A 179 -27.73 2.76 4.36
N GLU A 180 -28.73 2.31 5.12
CA GLU A 180 -30.14 2.59 4.83
C GLU A 180 -30.56 3.96 5.38
N ARG A 181 -31.19 4.80 4.55
CA ARG A 181 -31.73 6.10 4.98
C ARG A 181 -32.65 5.95 6.19
N GLY A 182 -32.41 6.75 7.23
CA GLY A 182 -33.29 6.83 8.41
C GLY A 182 -33.08 5.74 9.45
N THR A 183 -32.12 4.83 9.25
CA THR A 183 -31.69 3.88 10.29
C THR A 183 -30.30 4.27 10.83
N SER A 184 -30.11 4.08 12.14
CA SER A 184 -28.90 4.52 12.84
C SER A 184 -27.71 3.59 12.61
N GLY A 185 -27.91 2.36 12.13
CA GLY A 185 -26.87 1.33 12.03
C GLY A 185 -26.15 1.37 10.69
N ALA A 186 -24.81 1.35 10.70
CA ALA A 186 -24.06 0.93 9.53
C ALA A 186 -23.99 -0.60 9.49
N ASP A 187 -23.69 -1.17 8.33
CA ASP A 187 -23.52 -2.62 8.21
C ASP A 187 -22.37 -3.12 9.08
N SER A 188 -22.63 -4.15 9.90
CA SER A 188 -21.68 -4.63 10.91
C SER A 188 -20.43 -5.29 10.30
N ASP A 189 -20.55 -5.92 9.13
CA ASP A 189 -19.40 -6.48 8.42
C ASP A 189 -18.51 -5.35 7.89
N LEU A 190 -19.10 -4.31 7.28
CA LEU A 190 -18.36 -3.14 6.81
C LEU A 190 -17.69 -2.36 7.96
N GLU A 191 -18.39 -2.16 9.08
CA GLU A 191 -17.82 -1.51 10.27
C GLU A 191 -16.61 -2.28 10.80
N THR A 192 -16.73 -3.60 10.90
CA THR A 192 -15.65 -4.48 11.35
C THR A 192 -14.49 -4.47 10.36
N ALA A 193 -14.76 -4.45 9.05
CA ALA A 193 -13.75 -4.43 8.01
C ALA A 193 -12.95 -3.13 8.07
N ARG A 194 -13.63 -1.97 8.17
CA ARG A 194 -13.01 -0.67 8.39
C ARG A 194 -12.11 -0.67 9.62
N GLY A 195 -12.59 -1.20 10.74
CA GLY A 195 -11.79 -1.31 11.97
C GLY A 195 -10.51 -2.13 11.80
N ARG A 196 -10.57 -3.23 11.04
CA ARG A 196 -9.38 -4.05 10.71
C ARG A 196 -8.37 -3.27 9.88
N LEU A 197 -8.82 -2.55 8.84
CA LEU A 197 -7.95 -1.77 7.97
C LEU A 197 -7.30 -0.59 8.70
N GLN A 198 -7.94 -0.02 9.73
CA GLN A 198 -7.36 1.06 10.54
C GLN A 198 -6.27 0.60 11.51
N THR A 199 -5.98 -0.71 11.60
CA THR A 199 -4.83 -1.18 12.37
C THR A 199 -3.54 -0.66 11.75
N ASP A 200 -2.58 -0.26 12.59
CA ASP A 200 -1.23 0.16 12.19
C ASP A 200 -0.53 -0.88 11.29
N GLU A 201 0.00 -0.42 10.15
CA GLU A 201 0.58 -1.23 9.09
C GLU A 201 1.79 -2.05 9.53
N GLN A 202 2.54 -1.55 10.51
CA GLN A 202 3.73 -2.23 11.00
C GLN A 202 3.38 -3.28 12.05
N THR A 203 2.18 -3.32 12.66
CA THR A 203 1.87 -4.24 13.77
C THR A 203 2.27 -5.71 13.50
N TRP A 204 3.14 -6.27 14.36
CA TRP A 204 3.61 -7.67 14.29
C TRP A 204 3.21 -8.46 15.54
N TRP A 205 3.35 -9.79 15.50
CA TRP A 205 3.04 -10.71 16.61
C TRP A 205 3.58 -10.29 17.97
N PHE A 206 4.78 -9.72 18.01
CA PHE A 206 5.40 -9.22 19.23
C PHE A 206 6.14 -7.92 18.90
N ASN A 207 5.87 -6.86 19.65
CA ASN A 207 6.46 -5.53 19.44
C ASN A 207 7.29 -5.13 20.70
N PRO A 208 8.49 -5.72 20.90
CA PRO A 208 9.25 -5.57 22.14
C PRO A 208 9.90 -4.21 22.37
N PHE A 209 10.04 -3.42 21.30
CA PHE A 209 10.82 -2.17 21.31
C PHE A 209 9.98 -0.96 20.86
N ASP A 210 8.65 -1.09 20.92
CA ASP A 210 7.73 -0.05 20.50
C ASP A 210 6.71 0.20 21.61
N ASP A 211 6.76 1.39 22.19
CA ASP A 211 5.89 1.85 23.28
C ASP A 211 4.52 2.33 22.79
N GLN A 212 4.35 2.59 21.49
CA GLN A 212 3.10 3.00 20.88
C GLN A 212 2.21 1.81 20.50
N ARG A 213 2.75 0.59 20.57
CA ARG A 213 2.06 -0.64 20.16
C ARG A 213 1.77 -1.54 21.37
N PRO A 214 0.71 -2.38 21.33
CA PRO A 214 0.35 -3.21 22.48
C PRO A 214 1.49 -4.14 22.89
N PHE A 215 1.85 -4.11 24.17
CA PHE A 215 2.83 -5.02 24.76
C PHE A 215 2.21 -6.42 24.91
N GLY A 216 2.60 -7.37 24.05
CA GLY A 216 2.14 -8.76 24.13
C GLY A 216 1.86 -9.39 22.76
N PRO A 217 1.32 -10.63 22.74
CA PRO A 217 0.92 -11.30 21.51
C PRO A 217 -0.31 -10.63 20.91
N VAL A 218 -0.15 -10.01 19.73
CA VAL A 218 -1.24 -9.43 18.94
C VAL A 218 -1.35 -10.11 17.58
N GLN A 219 -2.48 -9.96 16.89
CA GLN A 219 -2.58 -10.41 15.50
C GLN A 219 -1.78 -9.44 14.62
N PRO A 220 -0.93 -9.94 13.70
CA PRO A 220 -0.18 -9.08 12.79
C PRO A 220 -1.13 -8.36 11.82
N SER A 221 -0.74 -7.16 11.39
CA SER A 221 -1.52 -6.30 10.48
C SER A 221 -1.96 -7.04 9.21
N SER A 222 -1.05 -7.80 8.60
CA SER A 222 -1.30 -8.62 7.41
C SER A 222 -2.48 -9.59 7.58
N ARG A 223 -2.58 -10.23 8.76
CA ARG A 223 -3.68 -11.15 9.06
C ARG A 223 -4.97 -10.40 9.33
N LEU A 224 -4.92 -9.23 9.97
CA LEU A 224 -6.10 -8.41 10.20
C LEU A 224 -6.69 -7.90 8.88
N TYR A 225 -5.84 -7.46 7.95
CA TYR A 225 -6.25 -7.05 6.60
C TYR A 225 -6.79 -8.22 5.79
N ALA A 226 -6.14 -9.40 5.83
CA ALA A 226 -6.64 -10.60 5.16
C ALA A 226 -8.01 -11.02 5.71
N ASN A 227 -8.20 -10.89 7.02
CA ASN A 227 -9.49 -11.17 7.65
C ASN A 227 -10.57 -10.15 7.25
N ALA A 228 -10.24 -8.98 6.66
CA ALA A 228 -11.25 -8.06 6.14
C ALA A 228 -11.93 -8.58 4.86
N ILE A 229 -11.25 -9.40 4.07
CA ILE A 229 -11.78 -9.99 2.81
C ILE A 229 -13.12 -10.70 3.03
N PRO A 230 -13.24 -11.71 3.93
CA PRO A 230 -14.50 -12.40 4.12
C PRO A 230 -15.61 -11.54 4.72
N LEU A 231 -15.32 -10.35 5.24
CA LEU A 231 -16.36 -9.40 5.68
C LEU A 231 -16.98 -8.70 4.46
N TYR A 232 -16.14 -8.25 3.53
CA TYR A 232 -16.59 -7.64 2.28
C TYR A 232 -17.33 -8.63 1.39
N GLU A 233 -16.84 -9.87 1.27
CA GLU A 233 -17.52 -10.93 0.52
C GLU A 233 -18.93 -11.18 1.08
N ARG A 234 -19.07 -11.36 2.40
CA ARG A 234 -20.39 -11.54 3.04
C ARG A 234 -21.32 -10.34 2.88
N TYR A 235 -20.78 -9.12 2.86
CA TYR A 235 -21.60 -7.94 2.58
C TYR A 235 -22.11 -7.98 1.14
N ASN A 236 -21.26 -8.29 0.16
CA ASN A 236 -21.68 -8.40 -1.24
C ASN A 236 -22.67 -9.55 -1.48
N ASP A 237 -22.47 -10.71 -0.85
CA ASP A 237 -23.41 -11.84 -0.94
C ASP A 237 -24.79 -11.45 -0.38
N ARG A 238 -24.84 -10.66 0.70
CA ARG A 238 -26.08 -10.11 1.23
C ARG A 238 -26.68 -9.05 0.32
N LEU A 239 -25.86 -8.21 -0.32
CA LEU A 239 -26.32 -7.18 -1.24
C LEU A 239 -27.01 -7.79 -2.47
N GLU A 240 -26.40 -8.82 -3.04
CA GLU A 240 -26.95 -9.66 -4.12
C GLU A 240 -28.26 -10.34 -3.70
N ALA A 241 -28.35 -10.83 -2.47
CA ALA A 241 -29.56 -11.41 -1.90
C ALA A 241 -30.65 -10.38 -1.50
N CYS A 242 -30.47 -9.08 -1.77
CA CYS A 242 -31.32 -7.98 -1.27
C CYS A 242 -31.41 -7.88 0.27
N ASP A 243 -30.50 -8.51 1.01
CA ASP A 243 -30.42 -8.51 2.48
C ASP A 243 -29.48 -7.43 3.04
N ALA A 244 -28.79 -6.70 2.15
CA ALA A 244 -28.03 -5.49 2.44
C ALA A 244 -28.37 -4.40 1.41
N LEU A 245 -27.90 -3.18 1.66
CA LEU A 245 -28.18 -2.03 0.81
C LEU A 245 -26.88 -1.35 0.39
N PHE A 246 -26.84 -0.94 -0.88
CA PHE A 246 -25.85 -0.06 -1.46
C PHE A 246 -26.56 1.16 -2.06
N ASP A 247 -26.18 2.35 -1.61
CA ASP A 247 -26.89 3.60 -1.90
C ASP A 247 -26.21 4.36 -3.06
N ALA A 248 -26.52 3.94 -4.29
CA ALA A 248 -25.92 4.41 -5.54
C ALA A 248 -26.46 5.77 -6.06
N ARG A 249 -26.72 6.73 -5.18
CA ARG A 249 -27.25 8.05 -5.59
C ARG A 249 -26.18 9.08 -5.93
N ALA A 250 -26.58 10.09 -6.71
CA ALA A 250 -25.71 11.19 -7.12
C ALA A 250 -25.09 11.97 -5.94
N ASP A 251 -25.81 12.21 -4.85
CA ASP A 251 -25.29 12.88 -3.65
C ASP A 251 -24.21 12.06 -2.93
N ASN A 252 -24.36 10.74 -2.93
CA ASN A 252 -23.36 9.83 -2.38
C ASN A 252 -22.13 9.72 -3.29
N LEU A 253 -22.34 9.73 -4.61
CA LEU A 253 -21.24 9.79 -5.58
C LEU A 253 -20.42 11.07 -5.41
N ILE A 254 -21.07 12.22 -5.24
CA ILE A 254 -20.39 13.49 -4.93
C ILE A 254 -19.52 13.33 -3.68
N GLN A 255 -20.09 12.78 -2.59
CA GLN A 255 -19.36 12.61 -1.34
C GLN A 255 -18.14 11.68 -1.49
N PHE A 256 -18.31 10.55 -2.20
CA PHE A 256 -17.23 9.62 -2.48
C PHE A 256 -16.11 10.31 -3.29
N LEU A 257 -16.44 10.95 -4.41
CA LEU A 257 -15.46 11.65 -5.25
C LEU A 257 -14.76 12.80 -4.50
N ASP A 258 -15.48 13.56 -3.67
CA ASP A 258 -14.88 14.60 -2.83
C ASP A 258 -13.89 14.03 -1.81
N ARG A 259 -14.16 12.85 -1.24
CA ARG A 259 -13.28 12.19 -0.27
C ARG A 259 -12.02 11.67 -0.96
N VAL A 260 -12.15 11.10 -2.16
CA VAL A 260 -11.00 10.70 -3.01
C VAL A 260 -10.19 11.93 -3.43
N ALA A 261 -10.85 12.99 -3.91
CA ALA A 261 -10.20 14.22 -4.34
C ALA A 261 -9.40 14.91 -3.22
N ARG A 262 -9.88 14.82 -1.97
CA ARG A 262 -9.15 15.31 -0.78
C ARG A 262 -7.95 14.43 -0.45
N ASP A 263 -8.11 13.12 -0.55
CA ASP A 263 -7.05 12.15 -0.26
C ASP A 263 -5.87 12.31 -1.23
N ILE A 264 -6.15 12.32 -2.53
CA ILE A 264 -5.12 12.53 -3.57
C ILE A 264 -4.55 13.96 -3.53
N GLY A 265 -5.34 14.95 -3.10
CA GLY A 265 -4.88 16.32 -2.86
C GLY A 265 -3.86 16.39 -1.72
N SER A 266 -4.04 15.61 -0.67
CA SER A 266 -3.06 15.52 0.42
C SER A 266 -1.73 14.94 -0.06
N SER A 267 -1.76 13.96 -0.96
CA SER A 267 -0.56 13.37 -1.58
C SER A 267 0.17 14.40 -2.45
N VAL A 268 -0.56 15.18 -3.25
CA VAL A 268 0.03 16.29 -4.02
C VAL A 268 0.72 17.30 -3.11
N ASP A 269 0.07 17.71 -2.00
CA ASP A 269 0.68 18.66 -1.06
C ASP A 269 1.98 18.12 -0.45
N GLN A 270 2.09 16.80 -0.22
CA GLN A 270 3.31 16.17 0.27
C GLN A 270 4.41 16.12 -0.80
N LEU A 271 4.05 15.70 -2.02
CA LEU A 271 4.97 15.64 -3.16
C LEU A 271 5.49 17.03 -3.51
N SER A 272 4.61 18.02 -3.66
CA SER A 272 4.96 19.41 -4.01
C SER A 272 5.83 20.07 -2.94
N ARG A 273 5.50 19.91 -1.65
CA ARG A 273 6.38 20.40 -0.57
C ARG A 273 7.76 19.76 -0.62
N ARG A 274 7.85 18.49 -1.02
CA ARG A 274 9.14 17.81 -1.12
C ARG A 274 9.94 18.20 -2.37
N SER A 275 9.27 18.45 -3.50
CA SER A 275 9.92 18.91 -4.74
C SER A 275 10.36 20.37 -4.68
N THR A 276 9.70 21.19 -3.87
CA THR A 276 9.96 22.63 -3.85
C THR A 276 11.19 22.97 -2.99
N GLY A 277 12.36 23.14 -3.63
CA GLY A 277 13.58 23.63 -2.96
C GLY A 277 13.58 25.12 -2.61
N ARG A 278 12.81 25.93 -3.34
CA ARG A 278 12.64 27.38 -3.11
C ARG A 278 11.18 27.77 -3.31
N GLN A 279 10.64 28.57 -2.40
CA GLN A 279 9.26 29.05 -2.47
C GLN A 279 9.22 30.57 -2.43
N TYR A 280 8.24 31.16 -3.10
CA TYR A 280 7.99 32.60 -3.02
C TYR A 280 7.24 32.90 -1.72
N ASP A 281 7.81 33.76 -0.88
CA ASP A 281 7.15 34.28 0.31
C ASP A 281 6.48 35.61 -0.03
N ALA A 282 5.14 35.63 0.01
CA ALA A 282 4.36 36.81 -0.34
C ALA A 282 4.41 37.92 0.71
N GLU A 283 4.75 37.61 1.97
CA GLU A 283 4.89 38.61 3.04
C GLU A 283 6.26 39.31 2.94
N LEU A 284 7.30 38.53 2.62
CA LEU A 284 8.67 39.03 2.46
C LEU A 284 9.00 39.51 1.03
N ASP A 285 8.07 39.33 0.08
CA ASP A 285 8.22 39.66 -1.35
C ASP A 285 9.52 39.10 -1.95
N THR A 286 9.90 37.88 -1.55
CA THR A 286 11.19 37.29 -1.92
C THR A 286 11.14 35.76 -1.92
N PHE A 287 12.09 35.15 -2.63
CA PHE A 287 12.24 33.70 -2.60
C PHE A 287 13.00 33.26 -1.35
N VAL A 288 12.34 32.44 -0.54
CA VAL A 288 12.92 31.77 0.63
C VAL A 288 13.20 30.31 0.34
N ARG A 289 13.94 29.65 1.23
CA ARG A 289 14.19 28.21 1.16
C ARG A 289 12.87 27.46 1.45
N GLY A 290 12.50 26.52 0.58
CA GLY A 290 11.35 25.65 0.79
C GLY A 290 11.62 24.53 1.81
N GLU A 291 10.60 23.75 2.12
CA GLU A 291 10.71 22.54 2.96
C GLU A 291 11.46 21.41 2.24
N GLY A 292 11.34 21.38 0.91
CA GLY A 292 11.97 20.43 0.01
C GLY A 292 13.45 20.73 -0.25
N ASN A 293 14.04 19.91 -1.11
CA ASN A 293 15.36 20.17 -1.66
C ASN A 293 15.49 19.48 -3.01
N ASP A 294 16.28 20.07 -3.90
CA ASP A 294 16.50 19.51 -5.24
C ASP A 294 17.69 18.53 -5.22
N ARG A 295 17.72 17.63 -4.23
CA ARG A 295 18.94 16.88 -3.86
C ARG A 295 19.43 15.93 -4.91
N GLY A 296 18.62 15.55 -5.88
CA GLY A 296 19.06 14.52 -6.77
C GLY A 296 18.12 13.37 -6.99
N TRP A 297 18.76 12.39 -7.59
CA TRP A 297 18.61 10.96 -7.38
C TRP A 297 18.87 10.46 -5.94
N PHE A 298 19.30 11.33 -5.00
CA PHE A 298 19.69 10.94 -3.63
C PHE A 298 18.77 11.53 -2.56
N ASP A 299 17.48 11.66 -2.90
CA ASP A 299 16.44 12.02 -1.95
C ASP A 299 15.56 10.80 -1.65
N PHE A 300 15.97 9.98 -0.67
CA PHE A 300 15.25 8.75 -0.30
C PHE A 300 13.86 9.02 0.26
N ARG A 301 13.60 10.21 0.82
CA ARG A 301 12.25 10.59 1.26
C ARG A 301 11.34 10.89 0.07
N ALA A 302 11.89 11.48 -0.99
CA ALA A 302 11.15 11.72 -2.23
C ALA A 302 10.75 10.40 -2.91
N ASP A 303 11.63 9.39 -2.87
CA ASP A 303 11.34 8.04 -3.36
C ASP A 303 10.13 7.41 -2.63
N ASN A 304 10.17 7.40 -1.29
CA ASN A 304 9.06 6.87 -0.49
C ASN A 304 7.72 7.58 -0.75
N LEU A 305 7.71 8.92 -0.83
CA LEU A 305 6.49 9.68 -1.15
C LEU A 305 5.98 9.37 -2.57
N PHE A 306 6.89 9.21 -3.53
CA PHE A 306 6.52 8.85 -4.90
C PHE A 306 5.92 7.44 -4.97
N MET A 307 6.51 6.48 -4.27
CA MET A 307 6.04 5.08 -4.25
C MET A 307 4.70 4.95 -3.52
N GLU A 308 4.51 5.68 -2.42
CA GLU A 308 3.21 5.77 -1.73
C GLU A 308 2.14 6.36 -2.65
N ALA A 309 2.43 7.49 -3.31
CA ALA A 309 1.50 8.08 -4.27
C ALA A 309 1.19 7.12 -5.44
N SER A 310 2.19 6.39 -5.94
CA SER A 310 2.02 5.39 -6.99
C SER A 310 1.08 4.27 -6.56
N GLY A 311 1.25 3.74 -5.34
CA GLY A 311 0.35 2.74 -4.76
C GLY A 311 -1.08 3.25 -4.58
N GLN A 312 -1.23 4.51 -4.16
CA GLN A 312 -2.53 5.15 -4.02
C GLN A 312 -3.23 5.31 -5.38
N MET A 313 -2.51 5.75 -6.43
CA MET A 313 -3.05 5.87 -7.79
C MET A 313 -3.39 4.51 -8.39
N PHE A 314 -2.54 3.50 -8.15
CA PHE A 314 -2.81 2.12 -8.54
C PHE A 314 -4.15 1.63 -7.96
N ALA A 315 -4.38 1.82 -6.65
CA ALA A 315 -5.64 1.44 -6.02
C ALA A 315 -6.85 2.22 -6.57
N TYR A 316 -6.73 3.55 -6.69
CA TYR A 316 -7.80 4.39 -7.21
C TYR A 316 -8.12 4.12 -8.69
N HIS A 317 -7.15 3.64 -9.47
CA HIS A 317 -7.39 3.24 -10.85
C HIS A 317 -8.48 2.16 -10.94
N GLY A 318 -8.44 1.14 -10.09
CA GLY A 318 -9.48 0.11 -10.03
C GLY A 318 -10.73 0.57 -9.30
N LEU A 319 -10.60 1.24 -8.15
CA LEU A 319 -11.75 1.66 -7.34
C LEU A 319 -12.65 2.67 -8.07
N LEU A 320 -12.09 3.57 -8.88
CA LEU A 320 -12.88 4.52 -9.67
C LEU A 320 -13.56 3.83 -10.86
N GLN A 321 -12.91 2.88 -11.53
CA GLN A 321 -13.58 2.06 -12.55
C GLN A 321 -14.75 1.27 -11.94
N ALA A 322 -14.55 0.67 -10.76
CA ALA A 322 -15.59 -0.02 -10.03
C ALA A 322 -16.74 0.92 -9.60
N ALA A 323 -16.42 2.13 -9.14
CA ALA A 323 -17.42 3.13 -8.82
C ALA A 323 -18.22 3.58 -10.05
N ARG A 324 -17.61 3.59 -11.25
CA ARG A 324 -18.33 3.90 -12.48
C ARG A 324 -19.46 2.91 -12.75
N GLU A 325 -19.22 1.63 -12.49
CA GLU A 325 -20.20 0.55 -12.67
C GLU A 325 -21.29 0.61 -11.60
N ASP A 326 -20.91 0.74 -10.32
CA ASP A 326 -21.87 0.85 -9.21
C ASP A 326 -22.79 2.08 -9.33
N PHE A 327 -22.32 3.14 -10.01
CA PHE A 327 -23.08 4.36 -10.27
C PHE A 327 -23.45 4.55 -11.75
N ALA A 328 -23.53 3.46 -12.54
CA ALA A 328 -23.74 3.53 -13.99
C ALA A 328 -24.96 4.36 -14.40
N ASP A 329 -26.07 4.24 -13.68
CA ASP A 329 -27.30 5.02 -13.92
C ASP A 329 -27.09 6.53 -13.71
N VAL A 330 -26.34 6.93 -12.67
CA VAL A 330 -26.00 8.32 -12.40
C VAL A 330 -25.04 8.84 -13.47
N VAL A 331 -24.02 8.06 -13.82
CA VAL A 331 -23.03 8.40 -14.86
C VAL A 331 -23.71 8.60 -16.21
N ALA A 332 -24.63 7.72 -16.59
CA ALA A 332 -25.37 7.79 -17.84
C ALA A 332 -26.36 8.97 -17.85
N SER A 333 -27.21 9.09 -16.82
CA SER A 333 -28.24 10.13 -16.74
C SER A 333 -27.67 11.56 -16.72
N ARG A 334 -26.47 11.74 -16.17
CA ARG A 334 -25.77 13.02 -16.09
C ARG A 334 -24.70 13.21 -17.18
N ASN A 335 -24.61 12.26 -18.12
CA ASN A 335 -23.67 12.29 -19.24
C ASN A 335 -22.21 12.53 -18.80
N LEU A 336 -21.79 11.84 -17.73
CA LEU A 336 -20.46 12.01 -17.12
C LEU A 336 -19.34 11.26 -17.84
N GLY A 337 -19.67 10.33 -18.74
CA GLY A 337 -18.72 9.39 -19.33
C GLY A 337 -17.44 10.04 -19.86
N GLY A 338 -17.56 11.10 -20.67
CA GLY A 338 -16.38 11.75 -21.24
C GLY A 338 -15.46 12.46 -20.24
N VAL A 339 -15.99 12.96 -19.11
CA VAL A 339 -15.18 13.55 -18.03
C VAL A 339 -14.55 12.45 -17.18
N TRP A 340 -15.31 11.38 -16.95
CA TRP A 340 -14.86 10.20 -16.23
C TRP A 340 -13.70 9.50 -16.93
N ASP A 341 -13.78 9.33 -18.26
CA ASP A 341 -12.71 8.73 -19.07
C ASP A 341 -11.39 9.51 -18.92
N ARG A 342 -11.45 10.86 -18.91
CA ARG A 342 -10.25 11.70 -18.69
C ARG A 342 -9.71 11.58 -17.27
N MET A 343 -10.59 11.47 -16.27
CA MET A 343 -10.19 11.23 -14.89
C MET A 343 -9.45 9.89 -14.77
N GLU A 344 -10.02 8.81 -15.30
CA GLU A 344 -9.42 7.48 -15.31
C GLU A 344 -8.08 7.48 -16.05
N GLN A 345 -8.00 8.18 -17.19
CA GLN A 345 -6.76 8.33 -17.95
C GLN A 345 -5.65 8.95 -17.09
N HIS A 346 -5.90 10.08 -16.42
CA HIS A 346 -4.86 10.73 -15.62
C HIS A 346 -4.44 9.93 -14.38
N ILE A 347 -5.38 9.19 -13.76
CA ILE A 347 -5.04 8.26 -12.67
C ILE A 347 -4.17 7.11 -13.21
N ALA A 348 -4.51 6.55 -14.37
CA ALA A 348 -3.72 5.50 -15.00
C ALA A 348 -2.32 5.98 -15.41
N GLU A 349 -2.22 7.18 -15.99
CA GLU A 349 -0.96 7.84 -16.35
C GLU A 349 -0.07 8.06 -15.12
N ALA A 350 -0.66 8.47 -13.98
CA ALA A 350 0.06 8.61 -12.72
C ALA A 350 0.54 7.25 -12.19
N ALA A 351 -0.33 6.24 -12.18
CA ALA A 351 -0.01 4.88 -11.70
C ALA A 351 1.00 4.14 -12.60
N ALA A 352 1.11 4.54 -13.87
CA ALA A 352 2.04 3.95 -14.85
C ALA A 352 3.47 4.50 -14.77
N LEU A 353 3.72 5.54 -13.96
CA LEU A 353 5.06 6.08 -13.80
C LEU A 353 5.96 5.07 -13.06
N ASP A 354 6.90 4.48 -13.79
CA ASP A 354 7.86 3.48 -13.26
C ASP A 354 9.32 3.89 -13.56
N PRO A 355 9.85 4.94 -12.91
CA PRO A 355 11.24 5.32 -13.07
C PRO A 355 12.16 4.32 -12.36
N LEU A 356 13.23 3.88 -13.04
CA LEU A 356 14.23 2.98 -12.45
C LEU A 356 14.88 3.55 -11.17
N VAL A 357 15.00 4.87 -11.10
CA VAL A 357 15.45 5.59 -9.90
C VAL A 357 14.63 6.88 -9.79
N ILE A 358 14.10 7.17 -8.62
CA ILE A 358 13.24 8.32 -8.38
C ILE A 358 14.16 9.53 -8.20
N SER A 359 13.81 10.61 -8.89
CA SER A 359 14.61 11.81 -8.97
C SER A 359 13.79 12.98 -8.48
N ASN A 360 14.32 13.67 -7.47
CA ASN A 360 13.79 14.93 -6.96
C ASN A 360 14.57 16.09 -7.60
N GLY A 361 14.30 16.26 -8.89
CA GLY A 361 14.82 17.30 -9.78
C GLY A 361 14.49 18.71 -9.35
N ARG A 362 15.25 19.69 -9.86
CA ARG A 362 14.67 21.02 -10.01
C ARG A 362 13.66 20.98 -11.14
N GLU A 363 12.53 21.66 -10.99
CA GLU A 363 11.55 21.81 -12.09
C GLU A 363 12.17 22.46 -13.34
N ASP A 364 13.13 23.38 -13.16
CA ASP A 364 13.90 24.03 -14.23
C ASP A 364 15.26 23.36 -14.50
N GLY A 365 15.45 22.12 -14.02
CA GLY A 365 16.69 21.38 -14.12
C GLY A 365 17.01 20.88 -15.53
N VAL A 366 18.26 21.01 -15.96
CA VAL A 366 18.70 20.58 -17.32
C VAL A 366 18.98 19.08 -17.41
N LEU A 367 19.50 18.47 -16.34
CA LEU A 367 20.04 17.11 -16.36
C LEU A 367 19.19 16.09 -15.62
N MET A 368 18.27 16.53 -14.78
CA MET A 368 17.64 15.70 -13.77
C MET A 368 16.14 15.93 -13.74
N PRO A 369 15.33 14.91 -14.10
CA PRO A 369 13.88 15.05 -14.10
C PRO A 369 13.35 15.21 -12.68
N ASP A 370 12.24 15.92 -12.55
CA ASP A 370 11.47 15.98 -11.32
C ASP A 370 10.26 15.03 -11.43
N HIS A 371 10.43 13.80 -10.94
CA HIS A 371 9.36 12.81 -10.98
C HIS A 371 8.21 13.15 -10.02
N LEU A 372 8.48 13.88 -8.93
CA LEU A 372 7.46 14.26 -7.95
C LEU A 372 6.49 15.27 -8.55
N SER A 373 7.00 16.23 -9.32
CA SER A 373 6.17 17.20 -10.02
C SER A 373 5.35 16.56 -11.14
N ILE A 374 5.90 15.62 -11.92
CA ILE A 374 5.15 14.88 -12.95
C ILE A 374 4.02 14.05 -12.32
N MET A 375 4.29 13.35 -11.22
CA MET A 375 3.27 12.64 -10.45
C MET A 375 2.18 13.61 -9.96
N SER A 376 2.59 14.72 -9.34
CA SER A 376 1.68 15.75 -8.82
C SER A 376 0.78 16.34 -9.91
N GLU A 377 1.33 16.60 -11.09
CA GLU A 377 0.58 17.13 -12.23
C GLU A 377 -0.54 16.19 -12.67
N ASN A 378 -0.25 14.89 -12.86
CA ASN A 378 -1.27 13.91 -13.24
C ASN A 378 -2.38 13.80 -12.18
N ILE A 379 -2.00 13.77 -10.90
CA ILE A 379 -2.96 13.73 -9.79
C ILE A 379 -3.83 15.00 -9.77
N LEU A 380 -3.25 16.18 -9.99
CA LEU A 380 -3.98 17.44 -10.07
C LEU A 380 -4.98 17.46 -11.22
N ARG A 381 -4.59 16.95 -12.40
CA ARG A 381 -5.50 16.84 -13.55
C ARG A 381 -6.67 15.90 -13.25
N ALA A 382 -6.42 14.76 -12.62
CA ALA A 382 -7.49 13.85 -12.17
C ALA A 382 -8.44 14.53 -11.16
N ARG A 383 -7.87 15.26 -10.19
CA ARG A 383 -8.63 16.02 -9.20
C ARG A 383 -9.49 17.12 -9.84
N THR A 384 -9.00 17.79 -10.87
CA THR A 384 -9.79 18.77 -11.65
C THR A 384 -10.97 18.10 -12.33
N ASN A 385 -10.79 16.92 -12.95
CA ASN A 385 -11.91 16.17 -13.53
C ASN A 385 -12.94 15.72 -12.47
N MET A 386 -12.50 15.33 -11.26
CA MET A 386 -13.42 15.04 -10.14
C MET A 386 -14.25 16.27 -9.75
N SER A 387 -13.62 17.45 -9.72
CA SER A 387 -14.33 18.70 -9.46
C SER A 387 -15.31 19.07 -10.58
N GLU A 388 -14.98 18.77 -11.84
CA GLU A 388 -15.88 18.96 -12.99
C GLU A 388 -17.10 18.03 -12.87
N ILE A 389 -16.89 16.74 -12.56
CA ILE A 389 -17.97 15.77 -12.31
C ILE A 389 -18.90 16.26 -11.22
N ARG A 390 -18.36 16.68 -10.07
CA ARG A 390 -19.14 17.25 -8.98
C ARG A 390 -19.98 18.45 -9.44
N GLY A 391 -19.39 19.40 -10.17
CA GLY A 391 -20.11 20.56 -10.69
C GLY A 391 -21.20 20.21 -11.72
N ILE A 392 -21.11 19.06 -12.40
CA ILE A 392 -22.20 18.54 -13.23
C ILE A 392 -23.30 17.92 -12.37
N LEU A 393 -22.96 17.17 -11.33
CA LEU A 393 -23.92 16.51 -10.45
C LEU A 393 -24.74 17.47 -9.57
N GLU A 394 -24.16 18.63 -9.19
CA GLU A 394 -24.85 19.67 -8.39
C GLU A 394 -25.85 20.53 -9.18
N ARG A 395 -25.83 20.47 -10.53
CA ARG A 395 -26.74 21.19 -11.42
C ARG A 395 -27.98 20.38 -11.75
#